data_AF-T1FRI3-F1
#
_entry.id   AF-T1FRI3-F1
#
_cell.length_a   1.000
_cell.length_b   1.000
_cell.length_c   1.000
_cell.angle_alpha   90.00
_cell.angle_beta   90.00
_cell.angle_gamma   90.00
#
_symmetry.space_group_name_H-M   'P 1'
#
loop_
_entity.id
_entity.type
_entity.pdbx_description
1 polymer ?
#
loop_
_entity_poly.entity_id
_entity_poly.type
_entity_poly.pdbx_seq_one_letter_code
_entity_poly.pdbx_strand_id
1 'polypeptide(L)'
;MASPDKKLPLKFIFSEHNSRLQQRLRCETQIIDDLKSFMKQKSAIEKEYGQAMMKLTQLYASKLPQCLLSKGSYKVNGFENSILLTTAWRNYLNELEEANKIRIHNTDAYMHRMSEMVKLVKLHRSQSSKLVFENLSDRQKEAYHSIADSMKTYKQYKEKQQKTNECRMKMKTLNMRVKSNASKHQQQHSQLSNELRTCESVSDKSRNDYIMSLAAANQHLLDGDFYEDWKNFLTWSSESDIQTYKHSIKSSNDVIAAVRKVPK
;
A
#
# COMPACT_ATOMS: atom_id res chain seq x y z
N MET A 1 -29.01 22.48 2.11
CA MET A 1 -28.78 23.19 3.39
C MET A 1 -28.19 22.20 4.39
N ALA A 2 -26.92 22.36 4.78
CA ALA A 2 -26.26 21.45 5.71
C ALA A 2 -26.66 21.80 7.16
N SER A 3 -27.20 20.83 7.89
CA SER A 3 -27.62 20.98 9.29
C SER A 3 -26.43 21.24 10.23
N PRO A 4 -26.55 22.09 11.27
CA PRO A 4 -25.45 22.46 12.17
C PRO A 4 -24.91 21.32 13.06
N ASP A 5 -25.60 20.19 13.15
CA ASP A 5 -25.26 19.05 14.03
C ASP A 5 -24.10 18.17 13.53
N LYS A 6 -23.48 18.50 12.40
CA LYS A 6 -22.47 17.65 11.75
C LYS A 6 -21.05 17.71 12.33
N LYS A 7 -20.80 18.38 13.46
CA LYS A 7 -19.47 18.33 14.13
C LYS A 7 -19.15 16.96 14.76
N LEU A 8 -20.17 16.27 15.27
CA LEU A 8 -20.02 14.94 15.88
C LEU A 8 -19.68 13.83 14.86
N PRO A 9 -20.32 13.75 13.67
CA PRO A 9 -20.01 12.67 12.72
C PRO A 9 -18.61 12.77 12.11
N LEU A 10 -18.07 13.96 11.80
CA LEU A 10 -16.80 14.03 11.06
C LEU A 10 -15.58 13.55 11.87
N LYS A 11 -15.46 14.00 13.13
CA LYS A 11 -14.39 13.51 14.03
C LYS A 11 -14.50 12.01 14.28
N PHE A 12 -15.73 11.52 14.42
CA PHE A 12 -15.99 10.09 14.55
C PHE A 12 -15.57 9.33 13.29
N ILE A 13 -15.95 9.81 12.10
CA ILE A 13 -15.54 9.23 10.80
C ILE A 13 -14.01 9.23 10.65
N PHE A 14 -13.32 10.31 11.00
CA PHE A 14 -11.85 10.35 10.96
C PHE A 14 -11.21 9.33 11.92
N SER A 15 -11.74 9.21 13.13
CA SER A 15 -11.28 8.21 14.11
C SER A 15 -11.52 6.79 13.61
N GLU A 16 -12.69 6.52 13.02
CA GLU A 16 -13.03 5.23 12.44
C GLU A 16 -12.13 4.89 11.24
N HIS A 17 -11.94 5.84 10.32
CA HIS A 17 -11.05 5.69 9.16
C HIS A 17 -9.61 5.42 9.59
N ASN A 18 -9.10 6.16 10.58
CA ASN A 18 -7.77 5.93 11.15
C ASN A 18 -7.66 4.54 11.78
N SER A 19 -8.68 4.11 12.52
CA SER A 19 -8.71 2.79 13.17
C SER A 19 -8.70 1.67 12.13
N ARG A 20 -9.52 1.78 11.07
CA ARG A 20 -9.55 0.82 9.96
C ARG A 20 -8.22 0.79 9.19
N LEU A 21 -7.63 1.95 8.94
CA LEU A 21 -6.33 2.04 8.26
C LEU A 21 -5.21 1.44 9.11
N GLN A 22 -5.19 1.71 10.42
CA GLN A 22 -4.25 1.08 11.35
C GLN A 22 -4.43 -0.44 11.41
N GLN A 23 -5.68 -0.91 11.45
CA GLN A 23 -5.97 -2.34 11.43
C GLN A 23 -5.48 -2.98 10.12
N ARG A 24 -5.75 -2.37 8.97
CA ARG A 24 -5.27 -2.85 7.67
C ARG A 24 -3.75 -2.92 7.63
N LEU A 25 -3.06 -1.86 8.08
CA LEU A 25 -1.60 -1.85 8.15
C LEU A 25 -1.07 -2.97 9.05
N ARG A 26 -1.69 -3.20 10.22
CA ARG A 26 -1.35 -4.30 11.13
C ARG A 26 -1.53 -5.65 10.45
N CYS A 27 -2.68 -5.91 9.81
CA CYS A 27 -2.95 -7.16 9.10
C CYS A 27 -1.93 -7.41 7.99
N GLU A 28 -1.70 -6.44 7.13
CA GLU A 28 -0.70 -6.56 6.08
C GLU A 28 0.72 -6.73 6.66
N THR A 29 1.03 -6.22 7.86
CA THR A 29 2.34 -6.45 8.52
C THR A 29 2.43 -7.87 9.06
N GLN A 30 1.32 -8.38 9.61
CA GLN A 30 1.19 -9.76 10.02
C GLN A 30 1.44 -10.72 8.85
N ILE A 31 0.92 -10.42 7.65
CA ILE A 31 1.18 -11.22 6.44
C ILE A 31 2.68 -11.33 6.13
N ILE A 32 3.48 -10.30 6.40
CA ILE A 32 4.93 -10.35 6.20
C ILE A 32 5.58 -11.35 7.19
N ASP A 33 5.10 -11.37 8.42
CA ASP A 33 5.56 -12.32 9.45
C ASP A 33 5.11 -13.76 9.13
N ASP A 34 3.90 -13.93 8.61
CA ASP A 34 3.36 -15.22 8.16
C ASP A 34 4.15 -15.73 6.95
N LEU A 35 4.45 -14.88 5.97
CA LEU A 35 5.31 -15.20 4.83
C LEU A 35 6.71 -15.61 5.29
N LYS A 36 7.32 -14.87 6.23
CA LYS A 36 8.61 -15.24 6.80
C LYS A 36 8.57 -16.63 7.46
N SER A 37 7.49 -16.93 8.19
CA SER A 37 7.29 -18.23 8.83
C SER A 37 7.14 -19.36 7.80
N PHE A 38 6.29 -19.16 6.80
CA PHE A 38 6.11 -20.09 5.68
C PHE A 38 7.43 -20.37 4.97
N MET A 39 8.19 -19.33 4.64
CA MET A 39 9.47 -19.48 3.95
C MET A 39 10.51 -20.18 4.81
N LYS A 40 10.51 -19.98 6.13
CA LYS A 40 11.36 -20.73 7.06
C LYS A 40 11.03 -22.23 7.04
N GLN A 41 9.75 -22.59 7.04
CA GLN A 41 9.32 -24.00 6.94
C GLN A 41 9.70 -24.60 5.58
N LYS A 42 9.43 -23.87 4.48
CA LYS A 42 9.82 -24.28 3.13
C LYS A 42 11.32 -24.53 3.02
N SER A 43 12.15 -23.64 3.58
CA SER A 43 13.60 -23.81 3.58
C SER A 43 14.05 -25.03 4.37
N ALA A 44 13.41 -25.35 5.50
CA ALA A 44 13.72 -26.55 6.26
C ALA A 44 13.46 -27.81 5.43
N ILE A 45 12.30 -27.89 4.77
CA ILE A 45 11.94 -28.99 3.87
C ILE A 45 12.94 -29.13 2.72
N GLU A 46 13.31 -28.02 2.07
CA GLU A 46 14.27 -28.02 0.96
C GLU A 46 15.67 -28.50 1.38
N LYS A 47 16.10 -28.12 2.58
CA LYS A 47 17.38 -28.59 3.15
C LYS A 47 17.32 -30.07 3.50
N GLU A 48 16.25 -30.52 4.17
CA GLU A 48 16.07 -31.92 4.51
C GLU A 48 16.05 -32.80 3.25
N TYR A 49 15.34 -32.34 2.20
CA TYR A 49 15.33 -33.00 0.90
C TYR A 49 16.73 -33.06 0.27
N GLY A 50 17.43 -31.92 0.20
CA GLY A 50 18.79 -31.86 -0.33
C GLY A 50 19.76 -32.76 0.44
N GLN A 51 19.68 -32.79 1.77
CA GLN A 51 20.50 -33.64 2.64
C GLN A 51 20.17 -35.12 2.48
N ALA A 52 18.89 -35.49 2.36
CA ALA A 52 18.48 -36.86 2.12
C ALA A 52 19.00 -37.36 0.77
N MET A 53 18.91 -36.52 -0.28
CA MET A 53 19.45 -36.82 -1.59
C MET A 53 20.98 -36.93 -1.58
N MET A 54 21.70 -36.06 -0.87
CA MET A 54 23.16 -36.20 -0.69
C MET A 54 23.53 -37.53 -0.04
N LYS A 55 22.84 -37.92 1.04
CA LYS A 55 23.07 -39.21 1.72
C LYS A 55 22.85 -40.39 0.77
N LEU A 56 21.80 -40.33 -0.05
CA LEU A 56 21.51 -41.35 -1.05
C LEU A 56 22.61 -41.45 -2.11
N THR A 57 23.03 -40.31 -2.65
CA THR A 57 24.11 -40.24 -3.64
C THR A 57 25.41 -40.80 -3.08
N GLN A 58 25.78 -40.42 -1.85
CA GLN A 58 26.98 -40.92 -1.17
C GLN A 58 26.90 -42.43 -0.89
N LEU A 59 25.73 -42.93 -0.48
CA LEU A 59 25.49 -44.36 -0.29
C LEU A 59 25.74 -45.14 -1.59
N TYR A 60 25.22 -44.69 -2.72
CA TYR A 60 25.45 -45.37 -4.01
C TYR A 60 26.86 -45.18 -4.55
N ALA A 61 27.49 -44.02 -4.32
CA ALA A 61 28.87 -43.77 -4.70
C ALA A 61 29.84 -44.69 -3.96
N SER A 62 29.62 -44.93 -2.66
CA SER A 62 30.43 -45.84 -1.85
C SER A 62 30.32 -47.31 -2.26
N LYS A 63 29.21 -47.69 -2.91
CA LYS A 63 28.96 -49.05 -3.42
C LYS A 63 29.52 -49.30 -4.82
N LEU A 64 30.06 -48.30 -5.50
CA LEU A 64 30.66 -48.52 -6.83
C LEU A 64 31.90 -49.42 -6.73
N PRO A 65 32.02 -50.46 -7.57
CA PRO A 65 33.22 -51.29 -7.64
C PRO A 65 34.45 -50.44 -8.01
N GLN A 66 35.33 -50.17 -7.05
CA GLN A 66 36.53 -49.34 -7.25
C GLN A 66 37.52 -49.98 -8.25
N CYS A 67 37.50 -51.32 -8.37
CA CYS A 67 38.34 -52.07 -9.30
C CYS A 67 38.06 -51.74 -10.78
N LEU A 68 36.81 -51.41 -11.14
CA LEU A 68 36.42 -51.07 -12.53
C LEU A 68 36.75 -49.64 -12.92
N LEU A 69 37.25 -48.83 -11.98
CA LEU A 69 37.44 -47.38 -12.12
C LEU A 69 38.90 -46.95 -12.00
N SER A 70 39.80 -47.90 -11.71
CA SER A 70 41.25 -47.70 -11.74
C SER A 70 41.69 -47.37 -13.16
N LYS A 71 42.30 -46.20 -13.36
CA LYS A 71 43.00 -45.85 -14.60
C LYS A 71 44.27 -46.70 -14.69
N GLY A 72 44.13 -47.93 -15.15
CA GLY A 72 45.25 -48.85 -15.27
C GLY A 72 44.80 -50.23 -15.72
N SER A 73 44.85 -50.46 -17.04
CA SER A 73 45.03 -51.77 -17.66
C SER A 73 43.98 -52.86 -17.33
N TYR A 74 42.78 -52.75 -17.88
CA TYR A 74 41.98 -53.93 -18.23
C TYR A 74 41.39 -53.77 -19.63
N LYS A 75 42.24 -53.84 -20.66
CA LYS A 75 41.79 -54.26 -21.99
C LYS A 75 41.56 -55.76 -21.94
N VAL A 76 40.49 -56.18 -21.28
CA VAL A 76 40.01 -57.57 -21.33
C VAL A 76 38.76 -57.56 -22.19
N ASN A 77 38.86 -58.20 -23.35
CA ASN A 77 37.76 -58.36 -24.31
C ASN A 77 36.46 -58.76 -23.58
N GLY A 78 35.42 -57.92 -23.69
CA GLY A 78 34.10 -58.17 -23.11
C GLY A 78 33.69 -57.27 -21.92
N PHE A 79 34.62 -56.54 -21.29
CA PHE A 79 34.32 -55.68 -20.13
C PHE A 79 34.24 -54.17 -20.43
N GLU A 80 34.48 -53.74 -21.67
CA GLU A 80 34.46 -52.30 -22.05
C GLU A 80 33.11 -51.63 -21.76
N ASN A 81 31.99 -52.30 -22.06
CA ASN A 81 30.65 -51.81 -21.75
C ASN A 81 30.41 -51.69 -20.24
N SER A 82 30.98 -52.60 -19.44
CA SER A 82 30.88 -52.56 -17.98
C SER A 82 31.68 -51.39 -17.39
N ILE A 83 32.85 -51.09 -17.94
CA ILE A 83 33.69 -49.95 -17.52
C ILE A 83 33.02 -48.63 -17.92
N LEU A 84 32.48 -48.54 -19.14
CA LEU A 84 31.78 -47.36 -19.64
C LEU A 84 30.52 -47.08 -18.81
N LEU A 85 29.69 -48.10 -18.55
CA LEU A 85 28.49 -47.98 -17.73
C LEU A 85 28.80 -47.56 -16.28
N THR A 86 29.84 -48.16 -15.67
CA THR A 86 30.27 -47.81 -14.31
C THR A 86 30.81 -46.38 -14.24
N THR A 87 31.52 -45.93 -15.27
CA THR A 87 32.02 -44.55 -15.40
C THR A 87 30.88 -43.55 -15.60
N ALA A 88 29.92 -43.85 -16.47
CA ALA A 88 28.72 -43.03 -16.68
C ALA A 88 27.90 -42.90 -15.38
N TRP A 89 27.72 -44.00 -14.66
CA TRP A 89 27.02 -44.01 -13.36
C TRP A 89 27.77 -43.20 -12.30
N ARG A 90 29.12 -43.28 -12.24
CA ARG A 90 29.92 -42.42 -11.37
C ARG A 90 29.75 -40.93 -11.70
N ASN A 91 29.79 -40.57 -12.97
CA ASN A 91 29.63 -39.18 -13.40
C ASN A 91 28.24 -38.65 -13.02
N TYR A 92 27.20 -39.45 -13.23
CA TYR A 92 25.84 -39.13 -12.79
C TYR A 92 25.75 -38.89 -11.28
N LEU A 93 26.36 -39.76 -10.46
CA LEU A 93 26.39 -39.59 -9.01
C LEU A 93 27.16 -38.32 -8.59
N ASN A 94 28.29 -38.01 -9.24
CA ASN A 94 29.05 -36.78 -8.97
C ASN A 94 28.25 -35.52 -9.31
N GLU A 95 27.58 -35.49 -10.47
CA GLU A 95 26.72 -34.37 -10.88
C GLU A 95 25.54 -34.22 -9.92
N LEU A 96 24.94 -35.33 -9.49
CA LEU A 96 23.84 -35.31 -8.53
C LEU A 96 24.30 -34.82 -7.15
N GLU A 97 25.50 -35.20 -6.70
CA GLU A 97 26.09 -34.69 -5.46
C GLU A 97 26.27 -33.17 -5.52
N GLU A 98 26.84 -32.67 -6.62
CA GLU A 98 27.06 -31.24 -6.83
C GLU A 98 25.74 -30.47 -6.90
N ALA A 99 24.74 -30.98 -7.63
CA ALA A 99 23.42 -30.39 -7.72
C ALA A 99 22.74 -30.27 -6.34
N ASN A 100 22.91 -31.27 -5.46
CA ASN A 100 22.35 -31.21 -4.11
C ASN A 100 23.11 -30.24 -3.20
N LYS A 101 24.44 -30.13 -3.31
CA LYS A 101 25.24 -29.11 -2.61
C LYS A 101 24.79 -27.70 -2.99
N ILE A 102 24.62 -27.46 -4.31
CA ILE A 102 24.13 -26.18 -4.83
C ILE A 102 22.71 -25.90 -4.30
N ARG A 103 21.81 -26.88 -4.28
CA ARG A 103 20.45 -26.71 -3.72
C ARG A 103 20.47 -26.25 -2.26
N ILE A 104 21.25 -26.91 -1.40
CA ILE A 104 21.35 -26.56 0.02
C ILE A 104 21.94 -25.15 0.17
N HIS A 105 23.05 -24.88 -0.53
CA HIS A 105 23.70 -23.57 -0.51
C HIS A 105 22.76 -22.44 -0.96
N ASN A 106 22.04 -22.64 -2.06
CA ASN A 106 21.08 -21.66 -2.57
C ASN A 106 19.92 -21.45 -1.60
N THR A 107 19.46 -22.52 -0.93
CA THR A 107 18.41 -22.43 0.09
C THR A 107 18.87 -21.57 1.28
N ASP A 108 20.12 -21.73 1.73
CA ASP A 108 20.73 -20.90 2.77
C ASP A 108 20.88 -19.44 2.34
N ALA A 109 21.46 -19.21 1.16
CA ALA A 109 21.66 -17.87 0.61
C ALA A 109 20.32 -17.13 0.42
N TYR A 110 19.30 -17.84 -0.07
CA TYR A 110 17.94 -17.32 -0.23
C TYR A 110 17.33 -16.94 1.12
N MET A 111 17.43 -17.80 2.14
CA MET A 111 16.87 -17.50 3.47
C MET A 111 17.56 -16.31 4.13
N HIS A 112 18.87 -16.19 3.97
CA HIS A 112 19.61 -15.04 4.47
C HIS A 112 19.12 -13.74 3.80
N ARG A 113 19.05 -13.71 2.46
CA ARG A 113 18.54 -12.56 1.70
C ARG A 113 17.10 -12.22 2.08
N MET A 114 16.23 -13.24 2.19
CA MET A 114 14.83 -13.05 2.61
C MET A 114 14.73 -12.44 4.00
N SER A 115 15.55 -12.88 4.96
CA SER A 115 15.57 -12.30 6.32
C SER A 115 15.93 -10.81 6.29
N GLU A 116 16.96 -10.43 5.52
CA GLU A 116 17.36 -9.03 5.39
C GLU A 116 16.29 -8.19 4.68
N MET A 117 15.70 -8.72 3.59
CA MET A 117 14.60 -8.06 2.88
C MET A 117 13.39 -7.86 3.78
N VAL A 118 12.98 -8.85 4.57
CA VAL A 118 11.86 -8.71 5.52
C VAL A 118 12.16 -7.63 6.55
N LYS A 119 13.38 -7.56 7.10
CA LYS A 119 13.77 -6.48 8.03
C LYS A 119 13.64 -5.11 7.37
N LEU A 120 14.17 -4.94 6.16
CA LEU A 120 14.13 -3.70 5.40
C LEU A 120 12.69 -3.28 5.08
N VAL A 121 11.86 -4.20 4.60
CA VAL A 121 10.45 -3.93 4.28
C VAL A 121 9.68 -3.53 5.53
N LYS A 122 9.87 -4.21 6.66
CA LYS A 122 9.21 -3.83 7.93
C LYS A 122 9.67 -2.45 8.42
N LEU A 123 10.97 -2.15 8.33
CA LEU A 123 11.52 -0.85 8.70
C LEU A 123 10.94 0.26 7.83
N HIS A 124 11.05 0.12 6.50
CA HIS A 124 10.52 1.07 5.53
C HIS A 124 9.03 1.30 5.77
N ARG A 125 8.25 0.22 5.91
CA ARG A 125 6.81 0.31 6.13
C ARG A 125 6.44 0.98 7.44
N SER A 126 7.19 0.72 8.52
CA SER A 126 7.01 1.44 9.78
C SER A 126 7.26 2.93 9.61
N GLN A 127 8.34 3.32 8.92
CA GLN A 127 8.67 4.72 8.66
C GLN A 127 7.64 5.39 7.77
N SER A 128 7.27 4.77 6.64
CA SER A 128 6.23 5.28 5.74
C SER A 128 4.89 5.41 6.45
N SER A 129 4.50 4.43 7.26
CA SER A 129 3.24 4.49 8.00
C SER A 129 3.22 5.66 8.98
N LYS A 130 4.33 5.92 9.68
CA LYS A 130 4.44 7.05 10.60
C LYS A 130 4.23 8.37 9.85
N LEU A 131 4.94 8.57 8.73
CA LEU A 131 4.81 9.76 7.90
C LEU A 131 3.39 9.93 7.34
N VAL A 132 2.79 8.84 6.85
CA VAL A 132 1.42 8.86 6.32
C VAL A 132 0.40 9.20 7.40
N PHE A 133 0.52 8.64 8.62
CA PHE A 133 -0.39 8.97 9.72
C PHE A 133 -0.20 10.39 10.25
N GLU A 134 1.03 10.90 10.29
CA GLU A 134 1.31 12.30 10.63
C GLU A 134 0.66 13.24 9.60
N ASN A 135 0.92 13.02 8.31
CA ASN A 135 0.32 13.79 7.22
C ASN A 135 -1.21 13.69 7.21
N LEU A 136 -1.76 12.48 7.37
CA LEU A 136 -3.21 12.26 7.41
C LEU A 136 -3.84 12.97 8.61
N SER A 137 -3.21 12.92 9.78
CA SER A 137 -3.65 13.66 10.97
C SER A 137 -3.69 15.16 10.69
N ASP A 138 -2.66 15.72 10.05
CA ASP A 138 -2.60 17.15 9.78
C ASP A 138 -3.63 17.56 8.71
N ARG A 139 -3.80 16.78 7.64
CA ARG A 139 -4.88 17.00 6.65
C ARG A 139 -6.28 16.86 7.27
N GLN A 140 -6.50 15.92 8.18
CA GLN A 140 -7.75 15.79 8.93
C GLN A 140 -8.01 16.99 9.83
N LYS A 141 -6.97 17.53 10.50
CA LYS A 141 -7.08 18.77 11.28
C LYS A 141 -7.42 19.95 10.37
N GLU A 142 -6.74 20.11 9.24
CA GLU A 142 -7.02 21.17 8.27
C GLU A 142 -8.46 21.11 7.76
N ALA A 143 -8.92 19.94 7.32
CA ALA A 143 -10.30 19.72 6.87
C ALA A 143 -11.31 20.02 7.99
N TYR A 144 -11.03 19.59 9.23
CA TYR A 144 -11.88 19.89 10.38
C TYR A 144 -11.96 21.40 10.66
N HIS A 145 -10.83 22.12 10.62
CA HIS A 145 -10.78 23.57 10.81
C HIS A 145 -11.53 24.30 9.70
N SER A 146 -11.30 23.94 8.44
CA SER A 146 -11.99 24.53 7.27
C SER A 146 -13.52 24.40 7.37
N ILE A 147 -14.00 23.22 7.77
CA ILE A 147 -15.44 22.99 8.00
C ILE A 147 -15.96 23.78 9.21
N ALA A 148 -15.19 23.83 10.31
CA ALA A 148 -15.58 24.59 11.49
C ALA A 148 -15.66 26.11 11.20
N ASP A 149 -14.74 26.63 10.40
CA ASP A 149 -14.72 28.02 9.96
C ASP A 149 -15.89 28.32 9.02
N SER A 150 -16.23 27.41 8.09
CA SER A 150 -17.42 27.56 7.23
C SER A 150 -18.73 27.62 8.02
N MET A 151 -18.86 26.84 9.09
CA MET A 151 -20.03 26.92 9.98
C MET A 151 -20.07 28.24 10.76
N LYS A 152 -18.91 28.75 11.17
CA LYS A 152 -18.80 30.02 11.89
C LYS A 152 -19.19 31.20 10.99
N THR A 153 -18.65 31.27 9.78
CA THR A 153 -18.98 32.31 8.80
C THR A 153 -20.43 32.23 8.36
N TYR A 154 -21.00 31.01 8.23
CA TYR A 154 -22.43 30.82 7.99
C TYR A 154 -23.30 31.42 9.09
N LYS A 155 -22.98 31.18 10.36
CA LYS A 155 -23.73 31.74 11.50
C LYS A 155 -23.68 33.27 11.50
N GLN A 156 -22.49 33.84 11.29
CA GLN A 156 -22.30 35.29 11.20
C GLN A 156 -23.13 35.88 10.04
N TYR A 157 -23.07 35.27 8.86
CA TYR A 157 -23.89 35.67 7.71
C TYR A 157 -25.38 35.66 8.05
N LYS A 158 -25.89 34.61 8.70
CA LYS A 158 -27.30 34.49 9.09
C LYS A 158 -27.72 35.63 10.03
N GLU A 159 -26.90 35.95 11.03
CA GLU A 159 -27.16 37.04 11.98
C GLU A 159 -27.18 38.42 11.28
N LYS A 160 -26.22 38.68 10.39
CA LYS A 160 -26.18 39.94 9.62
C LYS A 160 -27.37 40.05 8.67
N GLN A 161 -27.72 38.96 7.99
CA GLN A 161 -28.87 38.90 7.10
C GLN A 161 -30.19 39.18 7.84
N GLN A 162 -30.34 38.65 9.06
CA GLN A 162 -31.50 38.94 9.91
C GLN A 162 -31.60 40.42 10.25
N LYS A 163 -30.49 41.04 10.70
CA LYS A 163 -30.46 42.48 11.01
C LYS A 163 -30.83 43.34 9.78
N THR A 164 -30.32 42.98 8.61
CA THR A 164 -30.67 43.67 7.35
C THR A 164 -32.16 43.55 7.05
N ASN A 165 -32.77 42.39 7.26
CA ASN A 165 -34.20 42.20 7.09
C ASN A 165 -35.02 43.05 8.07
N GLU A 166 -34.58 43.16 9.33
CA GLU A 166 -35.21 44.03 10.33
C GLU A 166 -35.15 45.52 9.92
N CYS A 167 -34.01 45.99 9.42
CA CYS A 167 -33.87 47.35 8.86
C CYS A 167 -34.80 47.56 7.65
N ARG A 168 -34.92 46.58 6.75
CA ARG A 168 -35.88 46.64 5.63
C ARG A 168 -37.32 46.74 6.10
N MET A 169 -37.71 46.00 7.15
CA MET A 169 -39.06 46.09 7.70
C MET A 169 -39.32 47.44 8.37
N LYS A 170 -38.36 47.98 9.14
CA LYS A 170 -38.47 49.34 9.70
C LYS A 170 -38.67 50.40 8.61
N MET A 171 -37.91 50.30 7.51
CA MET A 171 -38.06 51.20 6.37
C MET A 171 -39.44 51.09 5.70
N LYS A 172 -39.92 49.86 5.46
CA LYS A 172 -41.27 49.63 4.92
C LYS A 172 -42.35 50.21 5.83
N THR A 173 -42.25 49.99 7.14
CA THR A 173 -43.21 50.54 8.12
C THR A 173 -43.21 52.06 8.14
N LEU A 174 -42.04 52.71 8.02
CA LEU A 174 -41.97 54.17 7.91
C LEU A 174 -42.68 54.65 6.64
N ASN A 175 -42.47 53.98 5.49
CA ASN A 175 -43.09 54.35 4.21
C ASN A 175 -44.62 54.18 4.20
N MET A 176 -45.17 53.27 5.02
CA MET A 176 -46.62 53.08 5.16
C MET A 176 -47.29 54.06 6.13
N ARG A 177 -46.53 54.85 6.90
CA ARG A 177 -47.06 55.76 7.93
C ARG A 177 -47.59 57.06 7.31
N VAL A 178 -48.73 57.55 7.81
CA VAL A 178 -49.32 58.84 7.38
C VAL A 178 -48.39 59.99 7.75
N LYS A 179 -48.09 60.87 6.78
CA LYS A 179 -47.12 61.97 6.90
C LYS A 179 -47.74 63.15 7.66
N SER A 180 -47.58 63.18 8.98
CA SER A 180 -48.03 64.31 9.82
C SER A 180 -47.08 65.52 9.81
N ASN A 181 -45.78 65.29 9.61
CA ASN A 181 -44.76 66.34 9.49
C ASN A 181 -43.70 65.94 8.46
N ALA A 182 -43.65 66.67 7.34
CA ALA A 182 -42.81 66.33 6.19
C ALA A 182 -41.30 66.39 6.50
N SER A 183 -40.82 67.38 7.25
CA SER A 183 -39.38 67.53 7.52
C SER A 183 -38.85 66.45 8.46
N LYS A 184 -39.58 66.14 9.54
CA LYS A 184 -39.24 65.05 10.46
C LYS A 184 -39.27 63.69 9.76
N HIS A 185 -40.24 63.47 8.88
CA HIS A 185 -40.35 62.23 8.10
C HIS A 185 -39.18 62.07 7.12
N GLN A 186 -38.78 63.15 6.43
CA GLN A 186 -37.61 63.16 5.53
C GLN A 186 -36.32 62.81 6.28
N GLN A 187 -36.13 63.35 7.48
CA GLN A 187 -34.96 63.09 8.32
C GLN A 187 -34.92 61.65 8.84
N GLN A 188 -36.06 61.09 9.26
CA GLN A 188 -36.14 59.68 9.66
C GLN A 188 -35.89 58.73 8.47
N HIS A 189 -36.42 59.07 7.30
CA HIS A 189 -36.21 58.29 6.08
C HIS A 189 -34.74 58.27 5.66
N SER A 190 -34.05 59.42 5.69
CA SER A 190 -32.62 59.48 5.35
C SER A 190 -31.75 58.69 6.35
N GLN A 191 -32.07 58.77 7.65
CA GLN A 191 -31.39 57.99 8.69
C GLN A 191 -31.56 56.47 8.50
N LEU A 192 -32.80 55.99 8.37
CA LEU A 192 -33.06 54.56 8.15
C LEU A 192 -32.48 54.07 6.81
N SER A 193 -32.40 54.93 5.80
CA SER A 193 -31.87 54.58 4.48
C SER A 193 -30.36 54.35 4.54
N ASN A 194 -29.65 55.24 5.26
CA ASN A 194 -28.23 55.07 5.53
C ASN A 194 -27.97 53.83 6.39
N GLU A 195 -28.75 53.61 7.45
CA GLU A 195 -28.65 52.42 8.29
C GLU A 195 -28.89 51.13 7.50
N LEU A 196 -29.88 51.12 6.60
CA LEU A 196 -30.16 50.00 5.71
C LEU A 196 -28.98 49.72 4.77
N ARG A 197 -28.43 50.74 4.11
CA ARG A 197 -27.27 50.59 3.22
C ARG A 197 -26.06 50.02 3.96
N THR A 198 -25.79 50.48 5.18
CA THR A 198 -24.72 49.92 6.01
C THR A 198 -24.99 48.46 6.36
N CYS A 199 -26.21 48.11 6.75
CA CYS A 199 -26.57 46.72 7.06
C CYS A 199 -26.45 45.81 5.82
N GLU A 200 -26.89 46.27 4.64
CA GLU A 200 -26.76 45.54 3.38
C GLU A 200 -25.29 45.29 3.02
N SER A 201 -24.45 46.32 3.07
CA SER A 201 -23.01 46.18 2.80
C SER A 201 -22.33 45.18 3.76
N VAL A 202 -22.66 45.24 5.06
CA VAL A 202 -22.11 44.29 6.05
C VAL A 202 -22.59 42.86 5.78
N SER A 203 -23.85 42.68 5.39
CA SER A 203 -24.42 41.37 5.05
C SER A 203 -23.76 40.76 3.82
N ASP A 204 -23.53 41.56 2.78
CA ASP A 204 -22.86 41.10 1.55
C ASP A 204 -21.42 40.67 1.81
N LYS A 205 -20.69 41.42 2.64
CA LYS A 205 -19.34 41.03 3.06
C LYS A 205 -19.35 39.68 3.79
N SER A 206 -20.22 39.49 4.77
CA SER A 206 -20.33 38.21 5.49
C SER A 206 -20.78 37.05 4.59
N ARG A 207 -21.59 37.31 3.55
CA ARG A 207 -21.94 36.29 2.55
C ARG A 207 -20.73 35.84 1.74
N ASN A 208 -19.90 36.79 1.29
CA ASN A 208 -18.69 36.48 0.53
C ASN A 208 -17.69 35.68 1.37
N ASP A 209 -17.50 36.05 2.64
CA ASP A 209 -16.65 35.32 3.59
C ASP A 209 -17.12 33.86 3.77
N TYR A 210 -18.45 33.64 3.86
CA TYR A 210 -19.02 32.31 3.92
C TYR A 210 -18.76 31.50 2.64
N ILE A 211 -18.99 32.06 1.46
CA ILE A 211 -18.78 31.37 0.17
C ILE A 211 -17.32 30.93 0.02
N MET A 212 -16.36 31.79 0.36
CA MET A 212 -14.94 31.46 0.29
C MET A 212 -14.56 30.30 1.22
N SER A 213 -15.04 30.34 2.47
CA SER A 213 -14.81 29.24 3.42
C SER A 213 -15.47 27.92 3.00
N LEU A 214 -16.63 27.98 2.33
CA LEU A 214 -17.32 26.80 1.82
C LEU A 214 -16.57 26.16 0.65
N ALA A 215 -16.01 26.97 -0.26
CA ALA A 215 -15.21 26.47 -1.37
C ALA A 215 -13.95 25.74 -0.88
N ALA A 216 -13.25 26.31 0.10
CA ALA A 216 -12.09 25.68 0.73
C ALA A 216 -12.43 24.33 1.38
N ALA A 217 -13.58 24.23 2.07
CA ALA A 217 -14.01 22.98 2.69
C ALA A 217 -14.31 21.86 1.68
N ASN A 218 -14.86 22.20 0.51
CA ASN A 218 -15.21 21.23 -0.53
C ASN A 218 -13.98 20.64 -1.24
N GLN A 219 -12.89 21.41 -1.37
CA GLN A 219 -11.67 20.94 -2.02
C GLN A 219 -11.02 19.76 -1.28
N HIS A 220 -11.09 19.72 0.05
CA HIS A 220 -10.50 18.64 0.85
C HIS A 220 -11.17 17.26 0.71
N LEU A 221 -12.32 17.15 0.03
CA LEU A 221 -13.13 15.93 0.00
C LEU A 221 -12.92 15.04 -1.24
N LEU A 222 -12.07 15.41 -2.21
CA LEU A 222 -12.11 14.88 -3.59
C LEU A 222 -10.87 14.09 -4.11
N ASP A 223 -9.81 13.82 -3.34
CA ASP A 223 -8.53 13.26 -3.89
C ASP A 223 -8.49 11.71 -4.04
N GLY A 224 -8.07 11.20 -5.22
CA GLY A 224 -8.27 9.81 -5.70
C GLY A 224 -7.05 9.00 -6.19
N ASP A 225 -5.81 9.46 -6.03
CA ASP A 225 -4.62 8.87 -6.68
C ASP A 225 -4.07 7.57 -6.06
N PHE A 226 -4.44 7.21 -4.82
CA PHE A 226 -3.81 6.12 -4.07
C PHE A 226 -4.07 4.70 -4.62
N TYR A 227 -5.19 4.47 -5.32
CA TYR A 227 -5.58 3.13 -5.77
C TYR A 227 -4.74 2.61 -6.94
N GLU A 228 -4.26 3.52 -7.80
CA GLU A 228 -3.60 3.12 -9.04
C GLU A 228 -2.13 2.73 -8.81
N ASP A 229 -1.48 3.32 -7.81
CA ASP A 229 -0.12 2.96 -7.41
C ASP A 229 -0.03 1.53 -6.83
N TRP A 230 -1.04 1.11 -6.05
CA TRP A 230 -1.08 -0.22 -5.44
C TRP A 230 -1.27 -1.33 -6.47
N LYS A 231 -2.10 -1.08 -7.49
CA LYS A 231 -2.35 -2.01 -8.60
C LYS A 231 -1.09 -2.25 -9.44
N ASN A 232 -0.30 -1.20 -9.67
CA ASN A 232 0.95 -1.30 -10.43
C ASN A 232 2.00 -2.17 -9.72
N PHE A 233 2.10 -2.06 -8.39
CA PHE A 233 3.04 -2.87 -7.60
C PHE A 233 2.72 -4.38 -7.63
N LEU A 234 1.45 -4.76 -7.48
CA LEU A 234 1.04 -6.18 -7.46
C LEU A 234 1.29 -6.88 -8.81
N THR A 235 1.10 -6.15 -9.91
CA THR A 235 1.32 -6.68 -11.26
C THR A 235 2.79 -7.04 -11.48
N TRP A 236 3.71 -6.17 -11.05
CA TRP A 236 5.15 -6.41 -11.17
C TRP A 236 5.64 -7.64 -10.39
N SER A 237 5.12 -7.86 -9.17
CA SER A 237 5.52 -9.02 -8.35
C SER A 237 5.16 -10.35 -9.01
N SER A 238 3.98 -10.46 -9.61
CA SER A 238 3.53 -11.70 -10.28
C SER A 238 4.37 -12.03 -11.51
N GLU A 239 4.83 -11.02 -12.24
CA GLU A 239 5.67 -11.18 -13.44
C GLU A 239 7.03 -11.84 -13.09
N SER A 240 7.60 -11.46 -11.95
CA SER A 240 8.92 -11.96 -11.49
C SER A 240 8.90 -13.46 -11.13
N ASP A 241 7.84 -13.92 -10.46
CA ASP A 241 7.70 -15.33 -10.06
C ASP A 241 7.63 -16.26 -11.28
N ILE A 242 6.91 -15.87 -12.33
CA ILE A 242 6.76 -16.65 -13.57
C ILE A 242 8.13 -16.88 -14.25
N GLN A 243 9.03 -15.90 -14.22
CA GLN A 243 10.34 -16.01 -14.87
C GLN A 243 11.25 -17.03 -14.19
N THR A 244 11.17 -17.14 -12.87
CA THR A 244 11.98 -18.08 -12.08
C THR A 244 11.58 -19.53 -12.39
N TYR A 245 10.28 -19.81 -12.53
CA TYR A 245 9.77 -21.13 -12.91
C TYR A 245 10.24 -21.56 -14.31
N LYS A 246 10.20 -20.65 -15.30
CA LYS A 246 10.68 -20.94 -16.66
C LYS A 246 12.15 -21.36 -16.68
N HIS A 247 12.99 -20.72 -15.87
CA HIS A 247 14.42 -21.04 -15.79
C HIS A 247 14.67 -22.46 -15.26
N SER A 248 13.94 -22.88 -14.22
CA SER A 248 14.06 -24.22 -13.63
C SER A 248 13.68 -25.34 -14.61
N ILE A 249 12.63 -25.13 -15.41
CA ILE A 249 12.18 -26.09 -16.43
C ILE A 249 13.25 -26.27 -17.52
N LYS A 250 13.83 -25.16 -18.00
CA LYS A 250 14.88 -25.20 -19.03
C LYS A 250 16.08 -26.05 -18.58
N SER A 251 16.59 -25.78 -17.38
CA SER A 251 17.72 -26.53 -16.82
C SER A 251 17.44 -28.04 -16.72
N SER A 252 16.22 -28.42 -16.38
CA SER A 252 15.82 -29.83 -16.32
C SER A 252 15.82 -30.51 -17.70
N ASN A 253 15.40 -29.81 -18.75
CA ASN A 253 15.38 -30.34 -20.11
C ASN A 253 16.78 -30.52 -20.70
N ASP A 254 17.70 -29.62 -20.38
CA ASP A 254 19.09 -29.71 -20.83
C ASP A 254 19.78 -30.99 -20.30
N VAL A 255 19.46 -31.37 -19.06
CA VAL A 255 19.92 -32.63 -18.44
C VAL A 255 19.34 -33.86 -19.16
N ILE A 256 18.04 -33.85 -19.47
CA ILE A 256 17.39 -34.96 -20.21
C ILE A 256 18.02 -35.14 -21.60
N ALA A 257 18.34 -34.03 -22.28
CA ALA A 257 18.99 -34.06 -23.59
C ALA A 257 20.41 -34.64 -23.51
N ALA A 258 21.15 -34.39 -22.43
CA ALA A 258 22.47 -34.98 -22.20
C ALA A 258 22.39 -36.51 -22.02
N VAL A 259 21.41 -37.00 -21.25
CA VAL A 259 21.14 -38.45 -21.09
C VAL A 259 20.76 -39.11 -22.42
N ARG A 260 20.03 -38.37 -23.27
CA ARG A 260 19.71 -38.66 -24.69
C ARG A 260 20.88 -39.19 -25.53
N LYS A 261 22.07 -38.63 -25.30
CA LYS A 261 23.23 -38.76 -26.19
C LYS A 261 24.16 -39.93 -25.83
N VAL A 262 23.84 -40.69 -24.77
CA VAL A 262 24.60 -41.88 -24.40
C VAL A 262 24.29 -43.00 -25.41
N PRO A 263 25.26 -43.49 -26.20
CA PRO A 263 25.02 -44.57 -27.17
C PRO A 263 24.55 -45.84 -26.46
N LYS A 264 23.56 -46.53 -27.05
CA LYS A 264 23.04 -47.81 -26.56
C LYS A 264 24.05 -48.94 -26.70
#